data_AF-A0A9P4Y0B6-F1
#
_entry.id   AF-A0A9P4Y0B6-F1
#
_cell.length_a   1.000
_cell.length_b   1.000
_cell.length_c   1.000
_cell.angle_alpha   90.00
_cell.angle_beta   90.00
_cell.angle_gamma   90.00
#
_symmetry.space_group_name_H-M   'P 1'
#
loop_
_entity.id
_entity.type
_entity.pdbx_description
1 polymer ?
#
loop_
_entity_poly.entity_id
_entity_poly.type
_entity_poly.pdbx_seq_one_letter_code
_entity_poly.pdbx_strand_id
1 'polypeptide(L)'
;MADVSQRTQQAVDTAMAGAAEMSRYGRRLLNMLWDPEPTNDRSLNRPVWCLGCSYTNEPTTVDRPDQDASSTVRATLPTTPSTTTLPYPLKAVPTTPPESSSSSFSSSLAYDELLEDAGWPIAFLDDFESRVWMTYRSEFEPISKSNDPRASAALSFAMRLRTLADQGGFSSDTGWGCMIRSGQSLLANTLVICQLGRDWRRGKAARQEREILARFADDPRAPYSLHNFVRHGAVACGKFPGEWFGPSATARCIQALANSNESSLRVYSTGDLPDVYEDSFMAVAKPDGETFHPTLILVGTRLGIDKINQVYWEALTATLQMPQSVGIAGGRPSASHYFIGAQRSGDAYEPGSYLFYLDPHCTRPALPFHEDVDQYTSDDINTCHTRRLRRLHVRDMDPSMLIGFLIKDEDDWDMWKDSVKYVQGKTIINVADHDPARGMPAEREAAIDEVETLSDDEDTVLDD
;
A
#
# COMPACT_ATOMS: atom_id res chain seq x y z
N MET A 1 -30.24 -35.57 -40.71
CA MET A 1 -28.99 -34.81 -40.99
C MET A 1 -28.86 -33.53 -40.17
N ALA A 2 -29.94 -32.80 -39.84
CA ALA A 2 -29.85 -31.57 -39.03
C ALA A 2 -29.42 -31.78 -37.56
N ASP A 3 -29.87 -32.84 -36.90
CA ASP A 3 -29.58 -33.13 -35.47
C ASP A 3 -28.10 -33.53 -35.24
N VAL A 4 -27.48 -34.22 -36.20
CA VAL A 4 -26.05 -34.57 -36.16
C VAL A 4 -25.17 -33.31 -36.30
N SER A 5 -25.60 -32.33 -37.10
CA SER A 5 -24.85 -31.08 -37.27
C SER A 5 -24.87 -30.21 -36.02
N GLN A 6 -26.01 -30.15 -35.31
CA GLN A 6 -26.12 -29.39 -34.05
C GLN A 6 -25.30 -29.99 -32.90
N ARG A 7 -25.34 -31.32 -32.73
CA ARG A 7 -24.53 -32.01 -31.72
C ARG A 7 -23.04 -31.87 -31.99
N THR A 8 -22.63 -31.89 -33.26
CA THR A 8 -21.23 -31.68 -33.65
C THR A 8 -20.78 -30.25 -33.34
N GLN A 9 -21.62 -29.24 -33.59
CA GLN A 9 -21.31 -27.85 -33.29
C GLN A 9 -21.19 -27.60 -31.77
N GLN A 10 -22.14 -28.12 -30.97
CA GLN A 10 -22.07 -28.03 -29.50
C GLN A 10 -20.81 -28.71 -28.92
N ALA A 11 -20.39 -29.85 -29.48
CA ALA A 11 -19.19 -30.54 -29.05
C ALA A 11 -17.92 -29.73 -29.35
N VAL A 12 -17.86 -29.05 -30.51
CA VAL A 12 -16.76 -28.17 -30.88
C VAL A 12 -16.71 -26.93 -30.00
N ASP A 13 -17.85 -26.30 -29.73
CA ASP A 13 -17.92 -25.11 -28.88
C ASP A 13 -17.52 -25.44 -27.42
N THR A 14 -17.94 -26.60 -26.91
CA THR A 14 -17.55 -27.10 -25.58
C THR A 14 -16.05 -27.41 -25.51
N ALA A 15 -15.48 -28.02 -26.54
CA ALA A 15 -14.05 -28.30 -26.62
C ALA A 15 -13.22 -27.00 -26.72
N MET A 16 -13.69 -25.99 -27.45
CA MET A 16 -13.05 -24.68 -27.53
C MET A 16 -13.12 -23.92 -26.21
N ALA A 17 -14.24 -24.00 -25.49
CA ALA A 17 -14.37 -23.43 -24.14
C ALA A 17 -13.39 -24.09 -23.15
N GLY A 18 -13.30 -25.42 -23.16
CA GLY A 18 -12.35 -26.17 -22.33
C GLY A 18 -10.88 -25.89 -22.67
N ALA A 19 -10.55 -25.73 -23.95
CA ALA A 19 -9.20 -25.36 -24.38
C ALA A 19 -8.85 -23.91 -24.00
N ALA A 20 -9.80 -22.98 -24.10
CA ALA A 20 -9.63 -21.60 -23.66
C ALA A 20 -9.42 -21.53 -22.14
N GLU A 21 -10.16 -22.33 -21.37
CA GLU A 21 -10.03 -22.42 -19.92
C GLU A 21 -8.68 -23.02 -19.51
N MET A 22 -8.27 -24.13 -20.12
CA MET A 22 -6.95 -24.75 -19.87
C MET A 22 -5.79 -23.81 -20.22
N SER A 23 -5.91 -23.05 -21.31
CA SER A 23 -4.94 -22.00 -21.68
C SER A 23 -4.92 -20.83 -20.69
N ARG A 24 -6.07 -20.45 -20.09
CA ARG A 24 -6.13 -19.47 -19.00
C ARG A 24 -5.45 -20.00 -17.74
N TYR A 25 -5.68 -21.27 -17.38
CA TYR A 25 -5.01 -21.92 -16.24
C TYR A 25 -3.49 -22.05 -16.46
N GLY A 26 -3.05 -22.45 -17.65
CA GLY A 26 -1.63 -22.52 -18.00
C GLY A 26 -0.95 -21.15 -17.94
N ARG A 27 -1.59 -20.10 -18.45
CA ARG A 27 -1.10 -18.72 -18.32
C ARG A 27 -1.09 -18.24 -16.87
N ARG A 28 -2.09 -18.60 -16.05
CA ARG A 28 -2.09 -18.30 -14.60
C ARG A 28 -0.92 -18.97 -13.88
N LEU A 29 -0.61 -20.23 -14.19
CA LEU A 29 0.52 -20.95 -13.58
C LEU A 29 1.88 -20.37 -14.02
N LEU A 30 2.03 -20.07 -15.31
CA LEU A 30 3.23 -19.38 -15.83
C LEU A 30 3.37 -17.98 -15.23
N ASN A 31 2.29 -17.22 -15.11
CA ASN A 31 2.29 -15.91 -14.46
C ASN A 31 2.58 -16.00 -12.96
N MET A 32 2.14 -17.06 -12.27
CA MET A 32 2.52 -17.29 -10.88
C MET A 32 4.01 -17.58 -10.70
N LEU A 33 4.67 -18.17 -11.72
CA LEU A 33 6.08 -18.54 -11.66
C LEU A 33 7.01 -17.40 -12.11
N TRP A 34 6.58 -16.61 -13.10
CA TRP A 34 7.38 -15.57 -13.75
C TRP A 34 6.99 -14.14 -13.34
N ASP A 35 5.77 -13.94 -12.84
CA ASP A 35 5.21 -12.66 -12.36
C ASP A 35 5.57 -11.44 -13.26
N PRO A 36 5.18 -11.47 -14.54
CA PRO A 36 5.48 -10.39 -15.48
C PRO A 36 4.80 -9.09 -15.08
N GLU A 37 5.47 -7.96 -15.34
CA GLU A 37 4.87 -6.65 -15.10
C GLU A 37 3.62 -6.44 -15.96
N PRO A 38 2.59 -5.77 -15.40
CA PRO A 38 1.36 -5.54 -16.12
C PRO A 38 1.57 -4.51 -17.24
N THR A 39 0.95 -4.77 -18.39
CA THR A 39 0.87 -3.82 -19.50
C THR A 39 -0.48 -3.12 -19.53
N ASN A 40 -0.51 -1.90 -20.06
CA ASN A 40 -1.68 -1.08 -20.25
C ASN A 40 -1.96 -0.91 -21.75
N ASP A 41 -3.20 -1.17 -22.15
CA ASP A 41 -3.62 -0.93 -23.52
C ASP A 41 -3.92 0.56 -23.72
N ARG A 42 -3.01 1.26 -24.40
CA ARG A 42 -3.13 2.70 -24.70
C ARG A 42 -4.40 3.02 -25.49
N SER A 43 -4.88 2.09 -26.33
CA SER A 43 -6.04 2.33 -27.19
C SER A 43 -7.35 2.47 -26.41
N LEU A 44 -7.44 1.84 -25.23
CA LEU A 44 -8.64 1.84 -24.40
C LEU A 44 -8.71 3.07 -23.48
N ASN A 45 -7.59 3.79 -23.32
CA ASN A 45 -7.41 4.98 -22.48
C ASN A 45 -8.14 4.94 -21.12
N ARG A 46 -8.10 3.78 -20.45
CA ARG A 46 -8.83 3.58 -19.19
C ARG A 46 -8.13 4.32 -18.06
N PRO A 47 -8.87 5.05 -17.21
CA PRO A 47 -8.27 5.73 -16.07
C PRO A 47 -7.68 4.71 -15.11
N VAL A 48 -6.40 4.92 -14.77
CA VAL A 48 -5.75 4.24 -13.65
C VAL A 48 -5.70 5.20 -12.47
N TRP A 49 -6.01 4.67 -11.29
CA TRP A 49 -6.06 5.45 -10.06
C TRP A 49 -4.87 5.11 -9.18
N CYS A 50 -4.33 6.11 -8.50
CA CYS A 50 -3.40 5.94 -7.38
C CYS A 50 -3.84 6.88 -6.25
N LEU A 51 -4.19 6.34 -5.07
CA LEU A 51 -4.59 7.09 -3.86
C LEU A 51 -5.41 8.36 -4.17
N GLY A 52 -6.57 8.20 -4.79
CA GLY A 52 -7.49 9.30 -5.13
C GLY A 52 -7.17 10.10 -6.40
N CYS A 53 -5.99 9.95 -7.01
CA CYS A 53 -5.62 10.62 -8.25
C CYS A 53 -5.91 9.73 -9.47
N SER A 54 -6.53 10.28 -10.50
CA SER A 54 -6.83 9.58 -11.77
C SER A 54 -5.86 9.98 -12.87
N TYR A 55 -5.42 9.01 -13.67
CA TYR A 55 -4.47 9.22 -14.77
C TYR A 55 -4.95 8.55 -16.06
N THR A 56 -4.84 9.26 -17.17
CA THR A 56 -5.11 8.78 -18.53
C THR A 56 -3.90 9.09 -19.42
N ASN A 57 -3.85 8.50 -20.63
CA ASN A 57 -2.78 8.74 -21.60
C ASN A 57 -3.03 10.01 -22.46
N GLU A 58 -4.08 10.77 -22.19
CA GLU A 58 -4.38 11.99 -22.94
C GLU A 58 -3.39 13.11 -22.58
N PRO A 59 -2.94 13.91 -23.57
CA PRO A 59 -2.22 15.13 -23.28
C PRO A 59 -3.19 16.08 -22.58
N THR A 60 -2.90 16.42 -21.33
CA THR A 60 -3.63 17.47 -20.61
C THR A 60 -3.54 18.74 -21.44
N THR A 61 -4.60 19.08 -22.18
CA THR A 61 -4.76 20.37 -22.81
C THR A 61 -4.98 21.35 -21.68
N VAL A 62 -3.89 21.97 -21.24
CA VAL A 62 -3.99 23.16 -20.40
C VAL A 62 -4.57 24.24 -21.30
N ASP A 63 -5.89 24.46 -21.19
CA ASP A 63 -6.52 25.70 -21.63
C ASP A 63 -5.80 26.84 -20.92
N ARG A 64 -4.91 27.52 -21.64
CA ARG A 64 -4.39 28.81 -21.22
C ARG A 64 -5.57 29.78 -21.28
N PRO A 65 -5.91 30.48 -20.20
CA PRO A 65 -6.87 31.57 -20.31
C PRO A 65 -6.27 32.65 -21.21
N ASP A 66 -7.10 33.13 -22.14
CA ASP A 66 -6.85 34.23 -23.04
C ASP A 66 -6.13 35.39 -22.33
N GLN A 67 -4.99 35.81 -22.88
CA GLN A 67 -4.48 37.15 -22.64
C GLN A 67 -4.41 37.90 -23.96
N ASP A 68 -5.29 38.90 -24.01
CA ASP A 68 -5.50 39.88 -25.04
C ASP A 68 -4.23 40.51 -25.61
N ALA A 69 -4.39 40.91 -26.86
CA ALA A 69 -3.43 41.61 -27.67
C ALA A 69 -3.07 43.03 -27.16
N SER A 70 -1.79 43.35 -27.35
CA SER A 70 -1.25 44.65 -27.77
C SER A 70 -1.28 45.84 -26.79
N SER A 71 -0.09 46.23 -26.29
CA SER A 71 0.54 47.47 -26.76
C SER A 71 2.02 47.61 -26.37
N THR A 72 2.76 48.16 -27.32
CA THR A 72 4.18 48.47 -27.42
C THR A 72 4.71 49.51 -26.43
N VAL A 73 5.91 49.28 -25.85
CA VAL A 73 6.95 50.33 -25.69
C VAL A 73 8.35 49.70 -25.80
N ARG A 74 9.24 50.38 -26.54
CA ARG A 74 10.59 50.02 -26.98
C ARG A 74 11.64 50.85 -26.20
N ALA A 75 12.70 50.24 -25.69
CA ALA A 75 13.99 50.92 -25.35
C ALA A 75 15.07 49.86 -24.98
N THR A 76 16.01 49.54 -25.90
CA THR A 76 17.44 49.97 -25.97
C THR A 76 18.41 49.38 -24.92
N LEU A 77 19.38 48.62 -25.44
CA LEU A 77 20.65 48.16 -24.83
C LEU A 77 21.56 49.33 -24.41
N PRO A 78 22.57 49.07 -23.56
CA PRO A 78 23.93 49.18 -24.08
C PRO A 78 24.95 48.10 -23.63
N THR A 79 26.00 48.11 -24.46
CA THR A 79 27.22 47.33 -24.66
C THR A 79 28.24 47.25 -23.50
N THR A 80 28.89 46.08 -23.43
CA THR A 80 30.24 45.61 -23.00
C THR A 80 31.34 46.61 -22.54
N PRO A 81 32.42 46.13 -21.85
CA PRO A 81 33.60 45.67 -22.61
C PRO A 81 34.35 44.43 -22.06
N SER A 82 35.09 43.82 -22.98
CA SER A 82 35.90 42.61 -22.92
C SER A 82 37.29 42.81 -22.31
N THR A 83 38.00 41.74 -21.97
CA THR A 83 39.48 41.72 -21.94
C THR A 83 40.03 40.42 -22.56
N THR A 84 41.11 40.63 -23.31
CA THR A 84 41.75 39.83 -24.35
C THR A 84 42.88 38.93 -23.82
N THR A 85 43.12 37.73 -24.41
CA THR A 85 44.46 37.26 -24.87
C THR A 85 44.40 35.93 -25.66
N LEU A 86 45.18 35.85 -26.75
CA LEU A 86 45.47 34.73 -27.69
C LEU A 86 47.01 34.42 -27.64
N PRO A 87 47.68 33.55 -28.46
CA PRO A 87 47.25 32.53 -29.48
C PRO A 87 48.01 31.13 -29.49
N TYR A 88 47.40 30.09 -30.10
CA TYR A 88 47.85 28.95 -31.00
C TYR A 88 49.31 28.35 -30.98
N PRO A 89 49.62 27.13 -31.53
CA PRO A 89 48.99 26.45 -32.70
C PRO A 89 48.82 24.90 -32.73
N LEU A 90 48.00 24.45 -33.69
CA LEU A 90 47.82 23.07 -34.18
C LEU A 90 48.91 22.65 -35.19
N LYS A 91 49.29 21.36 -35.24
CA LYS A 91 49.92 20.72 -36.42
C LYS A 91 49.55 19.24 -36.60
N ALA A 92 49.60 18.84 -37.87
CA ALA A 92 49.01 17.69 -38.58
C ALA A 92 49.53 16.26 -38.30
N VAL A 93 48.71 15.29 -38.75
CA VAL A 93 48.84 13.81 -38.89
C VAL A 93 49.87 13.39 -39.97
N PRO A 94 50.35 12.12 -40.06
CA PRO A 94 49.68 11.11 -40.92
C PRO A 94 49.78 9.58 -40.52
N THR A 95 48.76 8.82 -40.96
CA THR A 95 48.71 7.41 -41.51
C THR A 95 48.98 6.11 -40.69
N THR A 96 47.88 5.47 -40.21
CA THR A 96 47.28 4.09 -40.47
C THR A 96 48.11 2.76 -40.49
N PRO A 97 47.50 1.54 -40.34
CA PRO A 97 47.09 0.74 -39.14
C PRO A 97 47.60 -0.75 -39.23
N PRO A 98 46.96 -1.83 -38.70
CA PRO A 98 46.14 -2.07 -37.49
C PRO A 98 46.76 -3.13 -36.54
N GLU A 99 46.23 -3.29 -35.31
CA GLU A 99 45.83 -4.58 -34.71
C GLU A 99 45.37 -4.41 -33.25
N SER A 100 44.19 -4.95 -32.95
CA SER A 100 43.71 -5.41 -31.63
C SER A 100 43.43 -4.39 -30.52
N SER A 101 42.26 -3.74 -30.57
CA SER A 101 41.61 -3.12 -29.41
C SER A 101 40.47 -3.99 -28.89
N SER A 102 40.66 -4.64 -27.74
CA SER A 102 39.55 -5.10 -26.89
C SER A 102 39.04 -3.91 -26.08
N SER A 103 38.13 -3.13 -26.65
CA SER A 103 37.45 -2.04 -25.95
C SER A 103 36.27 -2.59 -25.16
N SER A 104 36.32 -2.39 -23.84
CA SER A 104 35.16 -2.36 -22.96
C SER A 104 34.10 -1.44 -23.56
N PHE A 105 33.06 -2.05 -24.14
CA PHE A 105 31.91 -1.30 -24.58
C PHE A 105 31.02 -0.98 -23.36
N SER A 106 30.76 0.32 -23.26
CA SER A 106 29.82 0.97 -22.37
C SER A 106 28.51 0.19 -22.24
N SER A 107 28.24 -0.32 -21.04
CA SER A 107 26.96 -0.91 -20.65
C SER A 107 25.87 0.15 -20.42
N SER A 108 26.06 1.38 -20.90
CA SER A 108 25.14 2.51 -20.70
C SER A 108 24.15 2.72 -21.85
N LEU A 109 24.30 2.03 -22.98
CA LEU A 109 23.41 2.18 -24.14
C LEU A 109 22.46 0.98 -24.35
N ALA A 110 22.54 -0.04 -23.50
CA ALA A 110 21.65 -1.20 -23.55
C ALA A 110 20.40 -1.06 -22.67
N TYR A 111 20.28 0.05 -21.91
CA TYR A 111 19.14 0.33 -21.02
C TYR A 111 18.17 1.39 -21.57
N ASP A 112 18.55 2.15 -22.61
CA ASP A 112 17.73 3.24 -23.15
C ASP A 112 16.67 2.79 -24.18
N GLU A 113 16.70 1.52 -24.62
CA GLU A 113 15.86 1.03 -25.73
C GLU A 113 14.82 -0.05 -25.35
N LEU A 114 14.62 -0.37 -24.05
CA LEU A 114 13.76 -1.49 -23.63
C LEU A 114 12.67 -1.21 -22.58
N LEU A 115 12.36 0.04 -22.25
CA LEU A 115 11.11 0.36 -21.57
C LEU A 115 10.33 1.38 -22.40
N GLU A 116 9.67 0.91 -23.48
CA GLU A 116 8.32 1.42 -23.68
C GLU A 116 7.62 1.27 -22.32
N ASP A 117 7.04 2.33 -21.74
CA ASP A 117 6.43 2.40 -20.39
C ASP A 117 5.26 1.40 -20.14
N ALA A 118 5.30 0.22 -20.76
CA ALA A 118 4.30 -0.82 -20.85
C ALA A 118 2.89 -0.29 -21.22
N GLY A 119 2.82 0.93 -21.77
CA GLY A 119 1.58 1.63 -22.10
C GLY A 119 0.99 2.53 -21.01
N TRP A 120 1.64 2.67 -19.85
CA TRP A 120 1.15 3.44 -18.70
C TRP A 120 1.39 4.96 -18.84
N PRO A 121 0.52 5.81 -18.25
CA PRO A 121 0.80 7.24 -18.14
C PRO A 121 2.03 7.51 -17.27
N ILE A 122 2.97 8.33 -17.73
CA ILE A 122 4.20 8.65 -16.99
C ILE A 122 3.89 9.25 -15.61
N ALA A 123 2.91 10.15 -15.53
CA ALA A 123 2.49 10.76 -14.27
C ALA A 123 1.97 9.74 -13.24
N PHE A 124 1.35 8.64 -13.70
CA PHE A 124 0.94 7.53 -12.83
C PHE A 124 2.17 6.77 -12.31
N LEU A 125 3.12 6.45 -13.19
CA LEU A 125 4.35 5.75 -12.80
C LEU A 125 5.19 6.57 -11.80
N ASP A 126 5.31 7.87 -12.02
CA ASP A 126 6.04 8.77 -11.12
C ASP A 126 5.35 8.88 -9.75
N ASP A 127 4.01 8.87 -9.73
CA ASP A 127 3.25 8.85 -8.49
C ASP A 127 3.39 7.53 -7.74
N PHE A 128 3.27 6.42 -8.45
CA PHE A 128 3.42 5.08 -7.90
C PHE A 128 4.82 4.89 -7.31
N GLU A 129 5.87 5.26 -8.05
CA GLU A 129 7.26 5.18 -7.58
C GLU A 129 7.52 6.05 -6.36
N SER A 130 6.82 7.19 -6.25
CA SER A 130 6.94 8.08 -5.10
C SER A 130 6.31 7.53 -3.83
N ARG A 131 5.46 6.51 -3.91
CA ARG A 131 4.88 5.93 -2.69
C ARG A 131 5.95 5.17 -1.90
N VAL A 132 5.96 5.37 -0.59
CA VAL A 132 6.91 4.71 0.30
C VAL A 132 6.58 3.22 0.38
N TRP A 133 7.59 2.39 0.18
CA TRP A 133 7.51 0.93 0.13
C TRP A 133 8.40 0.32 1.20
N MET A 134 7.79 -0.22 2.26
CA MET A 134 8.50 -0.97 3.28
C MET A 134 8.49 -2.46 2.95
N THR A 135 9.66 -3.08 2.97
CA THR A 135 9.85 -4.50 2.67
C THR A 135 10.38 -5.26 3.87
N TYR A 136 10.47 -6.58 3.76
CA TYR A 136 11.29 -7.38 4.67
C TYR A 136 12.71 -6.84 4.74
N ARG A 137 13.27 -6.90 5.94
CA ARG A 137 14.63 -6.50 6.26
C ARG A 137 15.36 -7.63 6.96
N SER A 138 16.68 -7.59 6.88
CA SER A 138 17.60 -8.47 7.58
C SER A 138 18.77 -7.67 8.12
N GLU A 139 19.52 -8.24 9.07
CA GLU A 139 20.71 -7.62 9.65
C GLU A 139 20.39 -6.39 10.53
N PHE A 140 19.14 -6.28 11.00
CA PHE A 140 18.79 -5.32 12.03
C PHE A 140 19.12 -5.85 13.44
N GLU A 141 19.14 -4.95 14.43
CA GLU A 141 19.39 -5.31 15.83
C GLU A 141 18.42 -6.43 16.29
N PRO A 142 18.90 -7.56 16.83
CA PRO A 142 18.04 -8.70 17.12
C PRO A 142 16.86 -8.38 18.05
N ILE A 143 15.64 -8.73 17.62
CA ILE A 143 14.45 -8.71 18.47
C ILE A 143 14.44 -9.98 19.32
N SER A 144 14.44 -9.83 20.64
CA SER A 144 14.44 -10.97 21.57
C SER A 144 13.20 -11.83 21.41
N LYS A 145 13.36 -13.15 21.53
CA LYS A 145 12.24 -14.10 21.58
C LYS A 145 11.44 -13.90 22.88
N SER A 146 10.15 -14.20 22.83
CA SER A 146 9.33 -14.26 24.04
C SER A 146 9.65 -15.53 24.84
N ASN A 147 9.70 -15.41 26.16
CA ASN A 147 9.83 -16.54 27.09
C ASN A 147 8.47 -17.19 27.41
N ASP A 148 7.37 -16.64 26.89
CA ASP A 148 6.03 -17.18 27.09
C ASP A 148 5.88 -18.51 26.30
N PRO A 149 5.45 -19.62 26.95
CA PRO A 149 5.22 -20.90 26.28
C PRO A 149 4.26 -20.81 25.08
N ARG A 150 3.32 -19.86 25.09
CA ARG A 150 2.37 -19.61 23.99
C ARG A 150 3.04 -19.07 22.73
N ALA A 151 4.21 -18.43 22.85
CA ALA A 151 4.90 -17.83 21.72
C ALA A 151 5.32 -18.88 20.69
N SER A 152 5.92 -19.99 21.13
CA SER A 152 6.32 -21.09 20.25
C SER A 152 5.11 -21.73 19.54
N ALA A 153 3.96 -21.76 20.20
CA ALA A 153 2.71 -22.27 19.62
C ALA A 153 2.13 -21.33 18.54
N ALA A 154 2.32 -20.02 18.69
CA ALA A 154 1.81 -19.02 17.75
C ALA A 154 2.64 -18.92 16.44
N LEU A 155 3.89 -19.39 16.45
CA LEU A 155 4.76 -19.39 15.27
C LEU A 155 4.24 -20.33 14.17
N SER A 156 4.33 -19.88 12.92
CA SER A 156 4.07 -20.72 11.75
C SER A 156 5.09 -21.88 11.67
N PHE A 157 4.73 -22.98 10.99
CA PHE A 157 5.61 -24.14 10.85
C PHE A 157 6.99 -23.78 10.28
N ALA A 158 7.01 -22.96 9.22
CA ALA A 158 8.25 -22.47 8.61
C ALA A 158 9.08 -21.65 9.61
N MET A 159 8.42 -20.81 10.42
CA MET A 159 9.11 -19.99 11.41
C MET A 159 9.67 -20.82 12.56
N ARG A 160 8.93 -21.85 13.03
CA ARG A 160 9.43 -22.79 14.04
C ARG A 160 10.71 -23.47 13.56
N LEU A 161 10.73 -23.97 12.32
CA LEU A 161 11.92 -24.62 11.75
C LEU A 161 13.12 -23.65 11.68
N ARG A 162 12.89 -22.40 11.28
CA ARG A 162 13.93 -21.37 11.24
C ARG A 162 14.47 -21.04 12.64
N THR A 163 13.60 -20.96 13.66
CA THR A 163 14.02 -20.65 15.04
C THR A 163 14.82 -21.75 15.73
N LEU A 164 14.80 -22.99 15.23
CA LEU A 164 15.66 -24.06 15.74
C LEU A 164 17.13 -23.87 15.35
N ALA A 165 17.38 -23.23 14.20
CA ALA A 165 18.72 -23.00 13.68
C ALA A 165 19.39 -21.74 14.28
N ASP A 166 18.60 -20.76 14.74
CA ASP A 166 19.09 -19.48 15.25
C ASP A 166 18.62 -19.23 16.69
N GLN A 167 19.56 -19.24 17.64
CA GLN A 167 19.30 -19.04 19.07
C GLN A 167 19.27 -17.54 19.46
N GLY A 168 19.72 -16.63 18.60
CA GLY A 168 20.04 -15.23 18.94
C GLY A 168 18.92 -14.20 18.92
N GLY A 169 17.66 -14.61 18.70
CA GLY A 169 16.54 -13.68 18.47
C GLY A 169 16.11 -13.66 17.00
N PHE A 170 15.39 -12.63 16.59
CA PHE A 170 15.06 -12.38 15.20
C PHE A 170 15.85 -11.18 14.69
N SER A 171 16.78 -11.39 13.77
CA SER A 171 17.51 -10.33 13.02
C SER A 171 16.97 -10.13 11.61
N SER A 172 15.84 -10.77 11.29
CA SER A 172 15.13 -10.65 10.03
C SER A 172 13.64 -10.88 10.22
N ASP A 173 12.81 -10.11 9.51
CA ASP A 173 11.35 -10.24 9.54
C ASP A 173 10.77 -11.06 8.38
N THR A 174 11.63 -11.63 7.54
CA THR A 174 11.23 -12.49 6.43
C THR A 174 10.38 -13.66 6.92
N GLY A 175 9.17 -13.74 6.36
CA GLY A 175 8.21 -14.83 6.60
C GLY A 175 7.17 -14.53 7.68
N TRP A 176 7.30 -13.44 8.43
CA TRP A 176 6.34 -13.10 9.50
C TRP A 176 5.97 -11.61 9.58
N GLY A 177 6.86 -10.69 9.15
CA GLY A 177 6.66 -9.25 9.27
C GLY A 177 5.77 -8.59 8.22
N CYS A 178 5.21 -9.31 7.23
CA CYS A 178 4.62 -8.68 6.03
C CYS A 178 3.50 -7.70 6.36
N MET A 179 2.61 -8.04 7.30
CA MET A 179 1.51 -7.14 7.69
C MET A 179 2.00 -5.90 8.44
N ILE A 180 3.10 -6.01 9.20
CA ILE A 180 3.75 -4.85 9.82
C ILE A 180 4.31 -3.94 8.72
N ARG A 181 5.01 -4.50 7.73
CA ARG A 181 5.56 -3.73 6.60
C ARG A 181 4.48 -3.06 5.74
N SER A 182 3.38 -3.73 5.47
CA SER A 182 2.21 -3.13 4.81
C SER A 182 1.63 -1.98 5.64
N GLY A 183 1.52 -2.16 6.96
CA GLY A 183 1.07 -1.10 7.88
C GLY A 183 2.02 0.09 7.98
N GLN A 184 3.34 -0.17 8.02
CA GLN A 184 4.36 0.86 7.97
C GLN A 184 4.29 1.65 6.65
N SER A 185 4.07 0.96 5.51
CA SER A 185 3.90 1.62 4.22
C SER A 185 2.66 2.53 4.22
N LEU A 186 1.53 2.07 4.76
CA LEU A 186 0.31 2.87 4.92
C LEU A 186 0.57 4.12 5.79
N LEU A 187 1.20 3.96 6.96
CA LEU A 187 1.51 5.08 7.85
C LEU A 187 2.53 6.05 7.23
N ALA A 188 3.60 5.54 6.61
CA ALA A 188 4.61 6.37 5.98
C ALA A 188 4.02 7.23 4.85
N ASN A 189 3.17 6.65 4.00
CA ASN A 189 2.48 7.40 2.96
C ASN A 189 1.47 8.39 3.52
N THR A 190 0.82 8.08 4.66
CA THR A 190 -0.02 9.04 5.38
C THR A 190 0.81 10.25 5.83
N LEU A 191 1.98 10.03 6.43
CA LEU A 191 2.88 11.11 6.85
C LEU A 191 3.38 11.94 5.66
N VAL A 192 3.74 11.29 4.54
CA VAL A 192 4.10 11.97 3.29
C VAL A 192 2.96 12.87 2.81
N ILE A 193 1.73 12.34 2.74
CA ILE A 193 0.58 13.13 2.25
C ILE A 193 0.25 14.27 3.22
N CYS A 194 0.34 14.03 4.53
CA CYS A 194 0.04 15.02 5.56
C CYS A 194 1.08 16.15 5.62
N GLN A 195 2.38 15.83 5.47
CA GLN A 195 3.47 16.78 5.66
C GLN A 195 3.99 17.39 4.35
N LEU A 196 3.98 16.64 3.25
CA LEU A 196 4.52 17.07 1.95
C LEU A 196 3.43 17.32 0.89
N GLY A 197 2.19 16.90 1.17
CA GLY A 197 1.06 17.00 0.27
C GLY A 197 0.93 15.81 -0.69
N ARG A 198 -0.28 15.60 -1.21
CA ARG A 198 -0.58 14.49 -2.14
C ARG A 198 0.18 14.59 -3.46
N ASP A 199 0.47 15.80 -3.92
CA ASP A 199 1.18 16.08 -5.18
C ASP A 199 2.70 15.93 -5.08
N TRP A 200 3.23 15.63 -3.88
CA TRP A 200 4.64 15.36 -3.71
C TRP A 200 5.09 14.15 -4.54
N ARG A 201 6.26 14.28 -5.15
CA ARG A 201 6.95 13.25 -5.95
C ARG A 201 8.43 13.23 -5.59
N ARG A 202 9.10 12.09 -5.80
CA ARG A 202 10.54 11.92 -5.51
C ARG A 202 11.38 13.02 -6.14
N GLY A 203 12.49 13.35 -5.47
CA GLY A 203 13.39 14.43 -5.88
C GLY A 203 12.95 15.83 -5.43
N LYS A 204 11.72 16.00 -4.94
CA LYS A 204 11.27 17.21 -4.23
C LYS A 204 11.39 17.00 -2.72
N ALA A 205 11.68 18.04 -1.95
CA ALA A 205 11.72 17.99 -0.49
C ALA A 205 12.54 16.81 0.08
N ALA A 206 13.71 16.54 -0.51
CA ALA A 206 14.51 15.35 -0.22
C ALA A 206 14.94 15.24 1.26
N ARG A 207 15.13 16.38 1.95
CA ARG A 207 15.43 16.35 3.39
C ARG A 207 14.23 15.85 4.19
N GLN A 208 13.04 16.35 3.90
CA GLN A 208 11.82 15.95 4.59
C GLN A 208 11.43 14.49 4.29
N GLU A 209 11.69 14.01 3.07
CA GLU A 209 11.59 12.58 2.73
C GLU A 209 12.48 11.74 3.67
N ARG A 210 13.75 12.13 3.85
CA ARG A 210 14.68 11.46 4.78
C ARG A 210 14.20 11.53 6.23
N GLU A 211 13.68 12.67 6.67
CA GLU A 211 13.12 12.84 8.02
C GLU A 211 11.92 11.93 8.29
N ILE A 212 11.07 11.70 7.29
CA ILE A 212 9.96 10.74 7.42
C ILE A 212 10.51 9.31 7.43
N LEU A 213 11.38 8.94 6.49
CA LEU A 213 11.91 7.58 6.38
C LEU A 213 12.75 7.17 7.60
N ALA A 214 13.49 8.11 8.21
CA ALA A 214 14.27 7.86 9.42
C ALA A 214 13.41 7.37 10.59
N ARG A 215 12.13 7.76 10.64
CA ARG A 215 11.19 7.31 11.68
C ARG A 215 10.84 5.82 11.56
N PHE A 216 11.11 5.21 10.42
CA PHE A 216 10.85 3.79 10.11
C PHE A 216 12.13 2.96 9.99
N ALA A 217 13.30 3.50 10.33
CA ALA A 217 14.54 2.75 10.37
C ALA A 217 14.39 1.46 11.20
N ASP A 218 15.13 0.41 10.84
CA ASP A 218 15.04 -0.90 11.52
C ASP A 218 15.88 -0.91 12.81
N ASP A 219 15.63 0.07 13.67
CA ASP A 219 16.33 0.31 14.93
C ASP A 219 15.32 0.64 16.05
N PRO A 220 15.48 0.12 17.27
CA PRO A 220 14.57 0.40 18.40
C PRO A 220 14.33 1.89 18.69
N ARG A 221 15.27 2.76 18.33
CA ARG A 221 15.18 4.22 18.53
C ARG A 221 14.22 4.90 17.56
N ALA A 222 14.01 4.34 16.37
CA ALA A 222 13.06 4.88 15.41
C ALA A 222 11.62 4.56 15.85
N PRO A 223 10.73 5.58 15.95
CA PRO A 223 9.41 5.43 16.58
C PRO A 223 8.51 4.40 15.88
N TYR A 224 8.60 4.26 14.56
CA TYR A 224 7.81 3.33 13.75
C TYR A 224 8.61 2.11 13.28
N SER A 225 9.74 1.83 13.91
CA SER A 225 10.54 0.63 13.65
C SER A 225 9.75 -0.65 13.82
N LEU A 226 10.19 -1.70 13.15
CA LEU A 226 9.68 -3.05 13.34
C LEU A 226 9.72 -3.45 14.84
N HIS A 227 10.78 -3.09 15.54
CA HIS A 227 10.97 -3.34 16.97
C HIS A 227 9.85 -2.74 17.82
N ASN A 228 9.46 -1.48 17.53
CA ASN A 228 8.41 -0.80 18.27
C ASN A 228 7.03 -1.37 17.96
N PHE A 229 6.76 -1.76 16.71
CA PHE A 229 5.56 -2.50 16.36
C PHE A 229 5.46 -3.83 17.11
N VAL A 230 6.56 -4.59 17.17
CA VAL A 230 6.60 -5.88 17.86
C VAL A 230 6.45 -5.70 19.38
N ARG A 231 7.15 -4.72 19.97
CA ARG A 231 7.06 -4.44 21.41
C ARG A 231 5.64 -4.04 21.80
N HIS A 232 5.03 -3.13 21.05
CA HIS A 232 3.66 -2.71 21.32
C HIS A 232 2.66 -3.85 21.07
N GLY A 233 2.81 -4.60 19.98
CA GLY A 233 1.97 -5.75 19.66
C GLY A 233 2.00 -6.83 20.75
N ALA A 234 3.15 -7.08 21.36
CA ALA A 234 3.26 -8.02 22.48
C ALA A 234 2.46 -7.57 23.70
N VAL A 235 2.58 -6.29 24.09
CA VAL A 235 1.93 -5.74 25.29
C VAL A 235 0.43 -5.53 25.08
N ALA A 236 0.04 -4.91 23.96
CA ALA A 236 -1.33 -4.46 23.74
C ALA A 236 -2.20 -5.46 22.95
N CYS A 237 -1.58 -6.40 22.22
CA CYS A 237 -2.30 -7.33 21.35
C CYS A 237 -2.03 -8.80 21.68
N GLY A 238 -1.13 -9.10 22.62
CA GLY A 238 -0.68 -10.47 22.90
C GLY A 238 0.03 -11.13 21.73
N LYS A 239 0.61 -10.34 20.80
CA LYS A 239 1.30 -10.83 19.59
C LYS A 239 2.79 -10.97 19.84
N PHE A 240 3.31 -12.18 19.71
CA PHE A 240 4.71 -12.44 20.04
C PHE A 240 5.65 -12.13 18.87
N PRO A 241 6.94 -11.81 19.14
CA PRO A 241 7.96 -11.71 18.10
C PRO A 241 7.98 -12.98 17.22
N GLY A 242 7.97 -12.83 15.90
CA GLY A 242 7.89 -13.95 14.95
C GLY A 242 6.47 -14.38 14.58
N GLU A 243 5.45 -13.89 15.27
CA GLU A 243 4.04 -14.15 14.95
C GLU A 243 3.54 -13.19 13.86
N TRP A 244 2.64 -13.67 13.00
CA TRP A 244 1.96 -12.82 12.02
C TRP A 244 0.93 -11.90 12.68
N PHE A 245 0.96 -10.63 12.29
CA PHE A 245 0.02 -9.60 12.73
C PHE A 245 -1.18 -9.58 11.79
N GLY A 246 -2.39 -9.51 12.34
CA GLY A 246 -3.59 -9.22 11.56
C GLY A 246 -3.85 -7.71 11.43
N PRO A 247 -4.76 -7.29 10.52
CA PRO A 247 -5.18 -5.90 10.34
C PRO A 247 -5.41 -5.14 11.65
N SER A 248 -6.16 -5.72 12.60
CA SER A 248 -6.53 -5.08 13.86
C SER A 248 -5.36 -4.87 14.81
N ALA A 249 -4.41 -5.81 14.87
CA ALA A 249 -3.21 -5.67 15.69
C ALA A 249 -2.29 -4.58 15.12
N THR A 250 -2.14 -4.56 13.79
CA THR A 250 -1.40 -3.51 13.08
C THR A 250 -2.04 -2.14 13.28
N ALA A 251 -3.37 -2.03 13.19
CA ALA A 251 -4.09 -0.77 13.40
C ALA A 251 -3.87 -0.21 14.81
N ARG A 252 -3.96 -1.05 15.84
CA ARG A 252 -3.68 -0.68 17.23
C ARG A 252 -2.23 -0.19 17.42
N CYS A 253 -1.27 -0.86 16.80
CA CYS A 253 0.13 -0.42 16.83
C CYS A 253 0.30 0.95 16.16
N ILE A 254 -0.27 1.16 14.98
CA ILE A 254 -0.23 2.46 14.29
C ILE A 254 -0.85 3.54 15.17
N GLN A 255 -2.03 3.29 15.73
CA GLN A 255 -2.73 4.27 16.57
C GLN A 255 -1.90 4.68 17.79
N ALA A 256 -1.38 3.71 18.54
CA ALA A 256 -0.60 4.00 19.74
C ALA A 256 0.73 4.68 19.43
N LEU A 257 1.46 4.19 18.42
CA LEU A 257 2.77 4.74 18.05
C LEU A 257 2.62 6.14 17.43
N ALA A 258 1.65 6.37 16.55
CA ALA A 258 1.45 7.68 15.94
C ALA A 258 1.01 8.71 16.98
N ASN A 259 -0.02 8.41 17.78
CA ASN A 259 -0.53 9.35 18.80
C ASN A 259 0.50 9.69 19.89
N SER A 260 1.52 8.84 20.09
CA SER A 260 2.60 9.10 21.06
C SER A 260 3.78 9.89 20.47
N ASN A 261 3.95 9.90 19.15
CA ASN A 261 5.15 10.45 18.49
C ASN A 261 4.86 11.59 17.51
N GLU A 262 3.63 11.73 17.02
CA GLU A 262 3.23 12.81 16.12
C GLU A 262 2.44 13.89 16.85
N SER A 263 2.78 15.14 16.56
CA SER A 263 1.97 16.30 16.96
C SER A 263 1.02 16.76 15.85
N SER A 264 1.38 16.49 14.58
CA SER A 264 0.66 16.95 13.39
C SER A 264 -0.36 15.95 12.85
N LEU A 265 -0.35 14.70 13.33
CA LEU A 265 -1.23 13.64 12.88
C LEU A 265 -1.81 12.92 14.09
N ARG A 266 -3.11 12.66 14.08
CA ARG A 266 -3.78 11.76 15.02
C ARG A 266 -4.32 10.53 14.30
N VAL A 267 -4.64 9.50 15.05
CA VAL A 267 -5.19 8.24 14.51
C VAL A 267 -6.44 7.83 15.27
N TYR A 268 -7.50 7.58 14.49
CA TYR A 268 -8.75 6.97 14.92
C TYR A 268 -8.87 5.59 14.26
N SER A 269 -9.05 4.53 15.05
CA SER A 269 -9.18 3.16 14.57
C SER A 269 -10.54 2.60 14.98
N THR A 270 -11.26 1.98 14.03
CA THR A 270 -12.57 1.36 14.29
C THR A 270 -12.47 0.00 14.99
N GLY A 271 -11.25 -0.56 15.09
CA GLY A 271 -11.02 -1.88 15.66
C GLY A 271 -11.32 -2.98 14.63
N ASP A 272 -12.24 -3.88 14.95
CA ASP A 272 -12.57 -5.05 14.13
C ASP A 272 -13.80 -4.85 13.22
N LEU A 273 -14.56 -3.77 13.42
CA LEU A 273 -15.78 -3.48 12.70
C LEU A 273 -15.61 -2.31 11.73
N PRO A 274 -16.37 -2.26 10.63
CA PRO A 274 -16.28 -1.20 9.64
C PRO A 274 -17.07 0.07 10.01
N ASP A 275 -17.53 0.19 11.25
CA ASP A 275 -18.37 1.30 11.72
C ASP A 275 -17.49 2.45 12.21
N VAL A 276 -17.74 3.64 11.68
CA VAL A 276 -17.09 4.90 12.06
C VAL A 276 -18.12 5.76 12.78
N TYR A 277 -17.80 6.16 14.00
CA TYR A 277 -18.67 7.01 14.81
C TYR A 277 -18.16 8.45 14.80
N GLU A 278 -19.01 9.39 14.37
CA GLU A 278 -18.66 10.80 14.20
C GLU A 278 -18.20 11.43 15.52
N ASP A 279 -18.91 11.19 16.62
CA ASP A 279 -18.54 11.71 17.92
C ASP A 279 -17.19 11.18 18.42
N SER A 280 -16.90 9.90 18.21
CA SER A 280 -15.61 9.28 18.58
C SER A 280 -14.48 9.78 17.69
N PHE A 281 -14.73 9.94 16.39
CA PHE A 281 -13.78 10.56 15.46
C PHE A 281 -13.48 12.01 15.85
N MET A 282 -14.51 12.83 16.07
CA MET A 282 -14.37 14.25 16.44
C MET A 282 -13.67 14.42 17.79
N ALA A 283 -13.86 13.51 18.74
CA ALA A 283 -13.13 13.54 20.00
C ALA A 283 -11.62 13.28 19.83
N VAL A 284 -11.21 12.58 18.77
CA VAL A 284 -9.79 12.41 18.41
C VAL A 284 -9.32 13.59 17.57
N ALA A 285 -10.06 13.98 16.52
CA ALA A 285 -9.64 15.01 15.58
C ALA A 285 -9.69 16.43 16.17
N LYS A 286 -10.68 16.72 17.01
CA LYS A 286 -10.99 18.04 17.57
C LYS A 286 -11.36 17.97 19.07
N PRO A 287 -10.43 17.53 19.95
CA PRO A 287 -10.69 17.23 21.36
C PRO A 287 -11.05 18.46 22.19
N ASP A 288 -10.58 19.65 21.77
CA ASP A 288 -10.89 20.94 22.39
C ASP A 288 -12.17 21.58 21.83
N GLY A 289 -12.75 21.00 20.76
CA GLY A 289 -13.89 21.56 20.04
C GLY A 289 -13.54 22.78 19.15
N GLU A 290 -12.27 23.19 19.10
CA GLU A 290 -11.82 24.39 18.39
C GLU A 290 -10.83 24.07 17.26
N THR A 291 -9.78 23.31 17.54
CA THR A 291 -8.70 23.05 16.58
C THR A 291 -8.82 21.66 15.98
N PHE A 292 -9.06 21.59 14.67
CA PHE A 292 -9.02 20.32 13.95
C PHE A 292 -7.57 19.90 13.68
N HIS A 293 -7.24 18.66 14.02
CA HIS A 293 -5.96 18.04 13.72
C HIS A 293 -6.14 16.99 12.63
N PRO A 294 -5.29 16.98 11.58
CA PRO A 294 -5.31 15.94 10.57
C PRO A 294 -5.34 14.56 11.21
N THR A 295 -6.32 13.75 10.83
CA THR A 295 -6.60 12.48 11.49
C THR A 295 -6.69 11.34 10.48
N LEU A 296 -5.87 10.32 10.67
CA LEU A 296 -5.92 9.07 9.95
C LEU A 296 -7.01 8.19 10.55
N ILE A 297 -8.01 7.86 9.74
CA ILE A 297 -9.02 6.84 10.01
C ILE A 297 -8.48 5.50 9.54
N LEU A 298 -8.48 4.51 10.42
CA LEU A 298 -8.13 3.12 10.14
C LEU A 298 -9.37 2.24 10.31
N VAL A 299 -9.90 1.73 9.20
CA VAL A 299 -11.09 0.88 9.18
C VAL A 299 -10.69 -0.57 8.99
N GLY A 300 -10.83 -1.37 10.05
CA GLY A 300 -10.72 -2.82 9.98
C GLY A 300 -11.99 -3.42 9.37
N THR A 301 -11.88 -4.29 8.38
CA THR A 301 -13.06 -4.93 7.77
C THR A 301 -12.81 -6.37 7.33
N ARG A 302 -13.90 -7.12 7.20
CA ARG A 302 -13.94 -8.47 6.63
C ARG A 302 -15.09 -8.60 5.62
N LEU A 303 -14.75 -8.63 4.33
CA LEU A 303 -15.70 -8.58 3.21
C LEU A 303 -16.14 -9.95 2.67
N GLY A 304 -15.85 -11.02 3.43
CA GLY A 304 -16.17 -12.40 3.06
C GLY A 304 -15.51 -13.44 3.95
N ILE A 305 -15.80 -14.72 3.68
CA ILE A 305 -15.23 -15.85 4.42
C ILE A 305 -13.85 -16.18 3.86
N ASP A 306 -13.80 -16.67 2.62
CA ASP A 306 -12.57 -17.05 1.90
C ASP A 306 -12.18 -16.05 0.81
N LYS A 307 -13.17 -15.40 0.20
CA LYS A 307 -13.02 -14.43 -0.88
C LYS A 307 -13.97 -13.27 -0.65
N ILE A 308 -13.60 -12.11 -1.20
CA ILE A 308 -14.47 -10.93 -1.17
C ILE A 308 -15.74 -11.21 -1.95
N ASN A 309 -16.89 -10.98 -1.31
CA ASN A 309 -18.17 -11.09 -1.98
C ASN A 309 -18.27 -10.03 -3.09
N GLN A 310 -18.71 -10.44 -4.29
CA GLN A 310 -18.78 -9.59 -5.48
C GLN A 310 -19.58 -8.30 -5.27
N VAL A 311 -20.57 -8.30 -4.39
CA VAL A 311 -21.37 -7.10 -4.05
C VAL A 311 -20.54 -5.94 -3.50
N TYR A 312 -19.34 -6.23 -2.98
CA TYR A 312 -18.43 -5.26 -2.38
C TYR A 312 -17.29 -4.81 -3.31
N TRP A 313 -17.13 -5.39 -4.50
CA TRP A 313 -15.99 -5.09 -5.38
C TRP A 313 -15.94 -3.62 -5.82
N GLU A 314 -17.10 -3.05 -6.13
CA GLU A 314 -17.23 -1.65 -6.55
C GLU A 314 -16.91 -0.72 -5.37
N ALA A 315 -17.52 -0.97 -4.21
CA ALA A 315 -17.28 -0.16 -3.02
C ALA A 315 -15.82 -0.21 -2.56
N LEU A 316 -15.19 -1.38 -2.62
CA LEU A 316 -13.77 -1.54 -2.32
C LEU A 316 -12.88 -0.78 -3.32
N THR A 317 -13.17 -0.89 -4.62
CA THR A 317 -12.44 -0.12 -5.64
C THR A 317 -12.56 1.38 -5.38
N ALA A 318 -13.77 1.86 -5.05
CA ALA A 318 -14.03 3.27 -4.78
C ALA A 318 -13.20 3.83 -3.62
N THR A 319 -12.88 3.03 -2.59
CA THR A 319 -12.01 3.49 -1.48
C THR A 319 -10.62 3.95 -1.93
N LEU A 320 -10.09 3.40 -3.03
CA LEU A 320 -8.80 3.82 -3.61
C LEU A 320 -8.93 5.02 -4.55
N GLN A 321 -10.17 5.39 -4.91
CA GLN A 321 -10.50 6.52 -5.79
C GLN A 321 -10.88 7.78 -5.01
N MET A 322 -11.13 7.66 -3.70
CA MET A 322 -11.41 8.79 -2.83
C MET A 322 -10.16 9.67 -2.63
N PRO A 323 -10.28 11.01 -2.66
CA PRO A 323 -9.15 11.92 -2.39
C PRO A 323 -8.47 11.71 -1.03
N GLN A 324 -9.25 11.25 -0.04
CA GLN A 324 -8.78 10.96 1.33
C GLN A 324 -8.04 9.62 1.44
N SER A 325 -8.05 8.79 0.40
CA SER A 325 -7.46 7.45 0.44
C SER A 325 -5.96 7.49 0.75
N VAL A 326 -5.54 6.73 1.76
CA VAL A 326 -4.12 6.41 1.99
C VAL A 326 -3.83 4.93 1.75
N GLY A 327 -4.73 4.24 1.04
CA GLY A 327 -4.56 2.87 0.60
C GLY A 327 -5.10 1.83 1.57
N ILE A 328 -4.81 0.56 1.25
CA ILE A 328 -5.33 -0.60 1.98
C ILE A 328 -4.15 -1.50 2.34
N ALA A 329 -3.97 -1.83 3.61
CA ALA A 329 -3.04 -2.85 4.06
C ALA A 329 -3.80 -4.14 4.34
N GLY A 330 -3.43 -5.25 3.72
CA GLY A 330 -4.14 -6.52 3.93
C GLY A 330 -3.65 -7.64 3.04
N GLY A 331 -4.21 -8.82 3.23
CA GLY A 331 -3.80 -10.02 2.54
C GLY A 331 -3.87 -11.25 3.44
N ARG A 332 -3.61 -12.41 2.85
CA ARG A 332 -3.62 -13.68 3.59
C ARG A 332 -2.50 -13.70 4.62
N PRO A 333 -2.59 -14.54 5.67
CA PRO A 333 -1.46 -14.79 6.56
C PRO A 333 -0.18 -15.08 5.78
N SER A 334 0.91 -14.39 6.13
CA SER A 334 2.21 -14.43 5.43
C SER A 334 2.21 -13.96 3.96
N ALA A 335 1.15 -13.30 3.50
CA ALA A 335 1.02 -12.74 2.14
C ALA A 335 0.24 -11.39 2.16
N SER A 336 0.69 -10.45 3.01
CA SER A 336 0.12 -9.10 3.10
C SER A 336 0.75 -8.15 2.07
N HIS A 337 -0.05 -7.27 1.50
CA HIS A 337 0.35 -6.24 0.54
C HIS A 337 -0.21 -4.88 0.94
N TYR A 338 0.35 -3.81 0.38
CA TYR A 338 -0.17 -2.45 0.51
C TYR A 338 -0.73 -1.97 -0.82
N PHE A 339 -2.05 -1.94 -0.96
CA PHE A 339 -2.77 -1.55 -2.18
C PHE A 339 -2.92 -0.04 -2.24
N ILE A 340 -2.50 0.55 -3.35
CA ILE A 340 -2.43 2.00 -3.53
C ILE A 340 -3.09 2.48 -4.82
N GLY A 341 -3.59 1.59 -5.66
CA GLY A 341 -4.18 1.96 -6.93
C GLY A 341 -5.16 0.94 -7.46
N ALA A 342 -5.95 1.38 -8.45
CA ALA A 342 -6.93 0.53 -9.10
C ALA A 342 -7.11 0.93 -10.57
N GLN A 343 -7.33 -0.05 -11.43
CA GLN A 343 -7.80 0.15 -12.79
C GLN A 343 -8.95 -0.81 -13.04
N ARG A 344 -10.05 -0.30 -13.60
CA ARG A 344 -11.20 -1.15 -13.93
C ARG A 344 -10.78 -2.20 -14.95
N SER A 345 -11.15 -3.45 -14.72
CA SER A 345 -11.03 -4.48 -15.73
C SER A 345 -11.89 -4.06 -16.92
N GLY A 346 -11.46 -4.39 -18.13
CA GLY A 346 -12.40 -4.27 -19.24
C GLY A 346 -12.21 -5.33 -20.29
N ASP A 347 -11.95 -6.53 -19.79
CA ASP A 347 -12.64 -7.67 -20.35
C ASP A 347 -14.11 -7.59 -19.90
N ALA A 348 -15.05 -7.48 -20.85
CA ALA A 348 -16.49 -7.43 -20.55
C ALA A 348 -16.99 -8.67 -19.79
N TYR A 349 -16.24 -9.78 -19.86
CA TYR A 349 -16.53 -11.03 -19.19
C TYR A 349 -15.80 -11.21 -17.85
N GLU A 350 -14.93 -10.27 -17.46
CA GLU A 350 -14.25 -10.25 -16.15
C GLU A 350 -14.58 -8.94 -15.41
N PRO A 351 -15.73 -8.90 -14.68
CA PRO A 351 -16.12 -7.71 -13.94
C PRO A 351 -15.19 -7.47 -12.75
N GLY A 352 -15.07 -6.20 -12.35
CA GLY A 352 -14.26 -5.76 -11.22
C GLY A 352 -13.06 -4.93 -11.65
N SER A 353 -12.05 -4.91 -10.80
CA SER A 353 -10.86 -4.07 -10.95
C SER A 353 -9.59 -4.84 -10.67
N TYR A 354 -8.52 -4.45 -11.33
CA TYR A 354 -7.17 -4.80 -10.94
C TYR A 354 -6.67 -3.78 -9.92
N LEU A 355 -6.21 -4.28 -8.77
CA LEU A 355 -5.68 -3.48 -7.68
C LEU A 355 -4.14 -3.52 -7.75
N PHE A 356 -3.53 -2.33 -7.74
CA PHE A 356 -2.08 -2.16 -7.74
C PHE A 356 -1.56 -2.07 -6.33
N TYR A 357 -0.44 -2.75 -6.05
CA TYR A 357 0.09 -2.86 -4.70
C TYR A 357 1.61 -2.83 -4.64
N LEU A 358 2.10 -2.44 -3.47
CA LEU A 358 3.48 -2.55 -3.04
C LEU A 358 3.66 -3.86 -2.26
N ASP A 359 4.63 -4.66 -2.66
CA ASP A 359 4.83 -6.03 -2.18
C ASP A 359 5.98 -6.09 -1.17
N PRO A 360 5.73 -6.35 0.13
CA PRO A 360 6.80 -6.37 1.12
C PRO A 360 7.72 -7.60 1.05
N HIS A 361 7.41 -8.62 0.22
CA HIS A 361 8.07 -9.93 0.25
C HIS A 361 9.45 -9.99 -0.42
N CYS A 362 10.18 -8.86 -0.44
CA CYS A 362 11.56 -8.78 -0.87
C CYS A 362 12.44 -8.50 0.36
N THR A 363 13.38 -9.38 0.69
CA THR A 363 14.27 -9.16 1.84
C THR A 363 15.45 -8.28 1.42
N ARG A 364 15.65 -7.17 2.15
CA ARG A 364 16.74 -6.22 1.94
C ARG A 364 17.57 -6.06 3.22
N PRO A 365 18.79 -5.52 3.16
CA PRO A 365 19.50 -5.08 4.37
C PRO A 365 18.69 -4.05 5.15
N ALA A 366 18.86 -4.01 6.47
CA ALA A 366 18.22 -3.06 7.37
C ALA A 366 18.39 -1.61 6.90
N LEU A 367 17.32 -0.81 6.98
CA LEU A 367 17.42 0.64 6.81
C LEU A 367 18.12 1.20 8.07
N PRO A 368 19.34 1.76 7.96
CA PRO A 368 20.09 2.20 9.12
C PRO A 368 19.40 3.37 9.81
N PHE A 369 19.61 3.49 11.12
CA PHE A 369 19.22 4.67 11.87
C PHE A 369 20.37 5.67 11.92
N HIS A 370 20.08 6.90 11.49
CA HIS A 370 21.01 8.03 11.59
C HIS A 370 20.36 9.14 12.43
N GLU A 371 21.11 9.67 13.40
CA GLU A 371 20.68 10.87 14.14
C GLU A 371 20.63 12.10 13.22
N ASP A 372 21.57 12.19 12.29
CA ASP A 372 21.58 13.19 11.22
C ASP A 372 21.04 12.56 9.93
N VAL A 373 19.86 13.04 9.51
CA VAL A 373 19.16 12.58 8.31
C VAL A 373 19.93 12.85 7.02
N ASP A 374 20.92 13.74 7.00
CA ASP A 374 21.73 13.97 5.81
C ASP A 374 22.76 12.86 5.54
N GLN A 375 22.92 11.90 6.46
CA GLN A 375 23.76 10.73 6.28
C GLN A 375 23.14 9.64 5.40
N TYR A 376 21.81 9.66 5.19
CA TYR A 376 21.18 8.70 4.30
C TYR A 376 21.67 8.90 2.86
N THR A 377 22.16 7.83 2.27
CA THR A 377 22.57 7.80 0.87
C THR A 377 21.37 7.67 -0.06
N SER A 378 21.54 7.98 -1.34
CA SER A 378 20.50 7.73 -2.33
C SER A 378 20.12 6.25 -2.41
N ASP A 379 21.07 5.34 -2.17
CA ASP A 379 20.81 3.90 -2.18
C ASP A 379 19.92 3.47 -1.02
N ASP A 380 20.14 4.03 0.18
CA ASP A 380 19.27 3.78 1.34
C ASP A 380 17.82 4.17 1.03
N ILE A 381 17.62 5.37 0.47
CA ILE A 381 16.30 5.89 0.10
C ILE A 381 15.70 5.07 -1.05
N ASN A 382 16.48 4.70 -2.06
CA ASN A 382 16.02 3.85 -3.17
C ASN A 382 15.52 2.48 -2.68
N THR A 383 15.96 2.00 -1.52
CA THR A 383 15.41 0.76 -0.95
C THR A 383 13.96 0.87 -0.49
N CYS A 384 13.46 2.09 -0.31
CA CYS A 384 12.10 2.41 0.15
C CYS A 384 11.15 2.80 -0.99
N HIS A 385 11.54 2.62 -2.26
CA HIS A 385 10.73 2.99 -3.43
C HIS A 385 10.83 1.93 -4.54
N THR A 386 9.81 1.87 -5.38
CA THR A 386 9.81 1.00 -6.56
C THR A 386 8.91 1.52 -7.67
N ARG A 387 9.43 1.48 -8.90
CA ARG A 387 8.64 1.75 -10.11
C ARG A 387 7.98 0.48 -10.67
N ARG A 388 8.41 -0.71 -10.22
CA ARG A 388 7.88 -2.00 -10.67
C ARG A 388 6.42 -2.15 -10.29
N LEU A 389 5.55 -2.28 -11.29
CA LEU A 389 4.13 -2.45 -11.07
C LEU A 389 3.79 -3.90 -10.77
N ARG A 390 2.95 -4.10 -9.76
CA ARG A 390 2.31 -5.37 -9.44
C ARG A 390 0.82 -5.14 -9.29
N ARG A 391 0.02 -6.10 -9.78
CA ARG A 391 -1.44 -6.04 -9.67
C ARG A 391 -2.04 -7.41 -9.40
N LEU A 392 -3.20 -7.43 -8.77
CA LEU A 392 -4.06 -8.61 -8.67
C LEU A 392 -5.51 -8.23 -8.92
N HIS A 393 -6.32 -9.20 -9.33
CA HIS A 393 -7.75 -8.95 -9.51
C HIS A 393 -8.45 -8.88 -8.15
N VAL A 394 -9.42 -7.97 -7.96
CA VAL A 394 -10.15 -7.78 -6.70
C VAL A 394 -10.73 -9.08 -6.11
N ARG A 395 -11.12 -10.02 -6.98
CA ARG A 395 -11.58 -11.38 -6.58
C ARG A 395 -10.54 -12.18 -5.79
N ASP A 396 -9.26 -11.95 -6.05
CA ASP A 396 -8.16 -12.72 -5.48
C ASP A 396 -7.58 -12.06 -4.21
N MET A 397 -8.06 -10.87 -3.86
CA MET A 397 -7.74 -10.16 -2.62
C MET A 397 -8.33 -10.89 -1.41
N ASP A 398 -7.61 -10.85 -0.29
CA ASP A 398 -8.09 -11.40 0.98
C ASP A 398 -9.30 -10.59 1.51
N PRO A 399 -10.32 -11.23 2.08
CA PRO A 399 -11.45 -10.51 2.63
C PRO A 399 -11.12 -9.67 3.87
N SER A 400 -10.04 -9.96 4.60
CA SER A 400 -9.61 -9.22 5.79
C SER A 400 -8.57 -8.16 5.45
N MET A 401 -8.86 -6.91 5.78
CA MET A 401 -8.01 -5.77 5.44
C MET A 401 -8.17 -4.59 6.39
N LEU A 402 -7.22 -3.66 6.31
CA LEU A 402 -7.20 -2.37 6.97
C LEU A 402 -7.21 -1.27 5.91
N ILE A 403 -8.29 -0.49 5.85
CA ILE A 403 -8.45 0.61 4.90
C ILE A 403 -8.13 1.93 5.60
N GLY A 404 -7.30 2.77 4.99
CA GLY A 404 -6.90 4.05 5.56
C GLY A 404 -7.47 5.25 4.82
N PHE A 405 -7.93 6.26 5.59
CA PHE A 405 -8.33 7.57 5.06
C PHE A 405 -7.71 8.70 5.89
N LEU A 406 -7.09 9.69 5.26
CA LEU A 406 -6.59 10.88 5.92
C LEU A 406 -7.61 12.01 5.77
N ILE A 407 -8.15 12.48 6.89
CA ILE A 407 -9.05 13.62 6.95
C ILE A 407 -8.28 14.83 7.45
N LYS A 408 -8.23 15.90 6.66
CA LYS A 408 -7.41 17.09 6.96
C LYS A 408 -8.14 18.16 7.76
N ASP A 409 -9.44 18.29 7.54
CA ASP A 409 -10.32 19.28 8.14
C ASP A 409 -11.79 18.81 8.11
N GLU A 410 -12.70 19.64 8.61
CA GLU A 410 -14.14 19.35 8.69
C GLU A 410 -14.81 19.27 7.30
N ASP A 411 -14.36 20.06 6.33
CA ASP A 411 -14.88 20.01 4.96
C ASP A 411 -14.49 18.67 4.29
N ASP A 412 -13.25 18.23 4.52
CA ASP A 412 -12.73 16.94 4.05
C ASP A 412 -13.47 15.76 4.72
N TRP A 413 -13.85 15.90 5.99
CA TRP A 413 -14.69 14.93 6.71
C TRP A 413 -16.07 14.78 6.07
N ASP A 414 -16.76 15.89 5.80
CA ASP A 414 -18.08 15.86 5.18
C ASP A 414 -18.04 15.29 3.76
N MET A 415 -17.02 15.65 2.97
CA MET A 415 -16.79 15.08 1.65
C MET A 415 -16.55 13.56 1.71
N TRP A 416 -15.79 13.10 2.70
CA TRP A 416 -15.54 11.67 2.90
C TRP A 416 -16.82 10.93 3.31
N LYS A 417 -17.62 11.48 4.24
CA LYS A 417 -18.93 10.91 4.64
C LYS A 417 -19.85 10.73 3.44
N ASP A 418 -19.96 11.75 2.59
CA ASP A 418 -20.77 11.67 1.36
C ASP A 418 -20.23 10.61 0.40
N SER A 419 -18.91 10.55 0.21
CA SER A 419 -18.27 9.56 -0.67
C SER A 419 -18.51 8.12 -0.22
N VAL A 420 -18.50 7.86 1.09
CA VAL A 420 -18.79 6.55 1.67
C VAL A 420 -20.27 6.20 1.55
N LYS A 421 -21.16 7.18 1.78
CA LYS A 421 -22.61 7.00 1.73
C LYS A 421 -23.14 6.73 0.32
N TYR A 422 -22.60 7.41 -0.68
CA TYR A 422 -23.07 7.36 -2.07
C TYR A 422 -22.22 6.46 -2.98
N VAL A 423 -21.55 5.47 -2.39
CA VAL A 423 -20.72 4.52 -3.14
C VAL A 423 -21.54 3.60 -4.04
N GLN A 424 -21.01 3.26 -5.22
CA GLN A 424 -21.62 2.24 -6.08
C GLN A 424 -21.50 0.85 -5.45
N GLY A 425 -22.59 0.08 -5.47
CA GLY A 425 -22.63 -1.26 -4.89
C GLY A 425 -23.07 -1.26 -3.42
N LYS A 426 -22.72 -2.32 -2.68
CA LYS A 426 -23.05 -2.41 -1.26
C LYS A 426 -21.97 -1.71 -0.43
N THR A 427 -22.39 -0.82 0.47
CA THR A 427 -21.49 -0.13 1.41
C THR A 427 -20.65 -1.14 2.20
N ILE A 428 -19.39 -0.77 2.43
CA ILE A 428 -18.41 -1.54 3.22
C ILE A 428 -17.94 -0.79 4.48
N ILE A 429 -18.40 0.45 4.66
CA ILE A 429 -18.11 1.33 5.80
C ILE A 429 -19.43 2.01 6.14
N ASN A 430 -19.80 1.98 7.42
CA ASN A 430 -20.97 2.69 7.91
C ASN A 430 -20.51 3.88 8.75
N VAL A 431 -21.15 5.03 8.56
CA VAL A 431 -20.93 6.20 9.42
C VAL A 431 -22.20 6.44 10.23
N ALA A 432 -22.04 6.59 11.54
CA ALA A 432 -23.12 6.90 12.46
C ALA A 432 -22.72 8.04 13.40
N ASP A 433 -23.70 8.79 13.90
CA ASP A 433 -23.44 10.00 14.68
C ASP A 433 -22.82 9.70 16.05
N HIS A 434 -23.23 8.59 16.68
CA HIS A 434 -22.89 8.26 18.06
C HIS A 434 -22.42 6.82 18.23
N ASP A 435 -21.32 6.65 18.95
CA ASP A 435 -20.83 5.37 19.41
C ASP A 435 -21.74 4.79 20.52
N PRO A 436 -22.38 3.62 20.31
CA PRO A 436 -23.29 3.02 21.29
C PRO A 436 -22.59 2.60 22.58
N ALA A 437 -21.26 2.40 22.57
CA ALA A 437 -20.50 2.09 23.78
C ALA A 437 -20.26 3.34 24.66
N ARG A 438 -20.38 4.54 24.08
CA ARG A 438 -20.07 5.81 24.74
C ARG A 438 -21.27 6.26 25.60
N GLY A 439 -21.37 5.68 26.79
CA GLY A 439 -22.48 5.90 27.73
C GLY A 439 -22.84 4.68 28.56
N MET A 440 -22.32 3.50 28.19
CA MET A 440 -22.41 2.30 29.00
C MET A 440 -21.35 2.35 30.12
N PRO A 441 -21.73 2.20 31.40
CA PRO A 441 -20.74 1.98 32.46
C PRO A 441 -19.86 0.80 32.06
N ALA A 442 -18.53 0.96 32.17
CA ALA A 442 -17.54 -0.07 31.85
C ALA A 442 -18.05 -1.44 32.31
N GLU A 443 -18.11 -2.38 31.36
CA GLU A 443 -18.62 -3.74 31.58
C GLU A 443 -18.04 -4.30 32.88
N ARG A 444 -18.94 -4.55 33.83
CA ARG A 444 -18.62 -5.19 35.10
C ARG A 444 -18.14 -6.61 34.74
N GLU A 445 -16.90 -6.95 35.08
CA GLU A 445 -16.27 -8.29 34.98
C GLU A 445 -17.04 -9.43 35.69
N ALA A 446 -18.28 -9.20 36.14
CA ALA A 446 -19.08 -10.13 36.92
C ALA A 446 -20.25 -10.77 36.13
N ALA A 447 -20.49 -10.42 34.86
CA ALA A 447 -21.64 -10.94 34.09
C ALA A 447 -21.40 -12.31 33.42
N ILE A 448 -20.23 -12.91 33.61
CA ILE A 448 -19.85 -14.23 33.07
C ILE A 448 -20.20 -15.41 34.01
N ASP A 449 -20.84 -15.17 35.16
CA ASP A 449 -21.13 -16.21 36.16
C ASP A 449 -22.63 -16.54 36.34
N GLU A 450 -23.52 -15.99 35.49
CA GLU A 450 -24.96 -16.32 35.52
C GLU A 450 -25.42 -17.02 34.23
N VAL A 451 -24.75 -18.13 33.88
CA VAL A 451 -25.33 -19.13 32.99
C VAL A 451 -25.50 -20.41 33.78
N GLU A 452 -26.60 -20.51 34.53
CA GLU A 452 -27.05 -21.78 35.09
C GLU A 452 -27.39 -22.72 33.92
N THR A 453 -26.62 -23.80 33.81
CA THR A 453 -26.94 -24.91 32.90
C THR A 453 -28.21 -25.59 33.39
N LEU A 454 -29.33 -25.34 32.72
CA LEU A 454 -30.54 -26.14 32.87
C LEU A 454 -30.21 -27.58 32.49
N SER A 455 -30.16 -28.47 33.48
CA SER A 455 -30.09 -29.91 33.28
C SER A 455 -31.44 -30.41 32.80
N ASP A 456 -31.48 -30.96 31.58
CA ASP A 456 -32.59 -31.76 31.06
C ASP A 456 -32.62 -33.10 31.81
N ASP A 457 -33.40 -33.18 32.88
CA ASP A 457 -33.81 -34.44 33.52
C ASP A 457 -35.33 -34.60 33.38
N GLU A 458 -35.81 -35.11 32.25
CA GLU A 458 -37.16 -35.69 32.13
C GLU A 458 -37.14 -36.92 31.20
N ASP A 459 -36.54 -38.03 31.67
CA ASP A 459 -36.92 -39.37 31.20
C ASP A 459 -38.12 -39.84 32.04
N THR A 460 -39.31 -39.60 31.51
CA THR A 460 -40.56 -40.19 31.99
C THR A 460 -40.66 -41.63 31.50
N VAL A 461 -40.52 -42.58 32.43
CA VAL A 461 -40.96 -43.97 32.24
C VAL A 461 -42.49 -43.99 32.33
N LEU A 462 -43.13 -44.38 31.23
CA LEU A 462 -44.55 -44.69 31.17
C LEU A 462 -44.80 -46.07 31.80
N ASP A 463 -45.61 -46.10 32.85
CA ASP A 463 -46.39 -47.28 33.23
C ASP A 463 -47.85 -47.08 32.78
N ASP A 464 -48.36 -48.16 32.17
CA ASP A 464 -49.72 -48.51 31.69
C ASP A 464 -50.27 -47.91 30.37
#